data_AF-A0A2U4BGA8-F1
#
_entry.id   AF-A0A2U4BGA8-F1
#
_cell.length_a   1.000
_cell.length_b   1.000
_cell.length_c   1.000
_cell.angle_alpha   90.00
_cell.angle_beta   90.00
_cell.angle_gamma   90.00
#
_symmetry.space_group_name_H-M   'P 1'
#
loop_
_entity.id
_entity.type
_entity.pdbx_description
1 polymer ?
#
loop_
_entity_poly.entity_id
_entity_poly.type
_entity_poly.pdbx_seq_one_letter_code
_entity_poly.pdbx_strand_id
1 'polypeptide(L)'
;MSFRDLRNFTEMMRALGYPRHISMENFRTPNFGLVSEVLLWLVKRYEPQTDIPSDVETEQDRVFFIKAIAQFMATKAHIKLNTKKLYQADGYAVKELLKITSVLYNAMKTKGMEDSKIGEEDISKFKFDLSSKIADLKAARQLASEITSKGASLYDLLGKEVELRELRTEAIARPLEINETEKVMRIAIKDILVQVQKTKDLLNNVASDEANLEAKIDKRKLELERNRKRLQTLQSVRPAFMDEYEKTEDELQKQYDIYLEKFRNLAYLEQQLEDHHRMEQERFEEAENTLRLMQNKLKEEEKRLLKSRSWPGVPEAALNDKPAWSLSSSERPSTGNDDSDIDIQEDDESDSELEERRLSKPRTAMEALLQGRPSKRVVGTMQGGDSDDDVSPDQLPELSWSWPSWASLVG
;
A
#
# COMPACT_ATOMS: atom_id res chain seq x y z
N MET A 1 -22.39 -14.01 31.70
CA MET A 1 -22.56 -13.45 33.05
C MET A 1 -21.53 -14.08 33.99
N SER A 2 -20.94 -13.38 34.96
CA SER A 2 -20.08 -14.02 35.97
C SER A 2 -20.93 -14.69 37.04
N PHE A 3 -20.62 -15.93 37.43
CA PHE A 3 -21.30 -16.66 38.52
C PHE A 3 -21.33 -15.84 39.82
N ARG A 4 -20.28 -15.05 40.04
CA ARG A 4 -20.16 -14.12 41.18
C ARG A 4 -21.25 -13.04 41.20
N ASP A 5 -21.57 -12.47 40.04
CA ASP A 5 -22.58 -11.41 39.92
C ASP A 5 -23.97 -11.94 40.32
N LEU A 6 -24.31 -13.17 39.91
CA LEU A 6 -25.63 -13.74 40.17
C LEU A 6 -25.81 -14.08 41.63
N ARG A 7 -24.78 -14.69 42.24
CA ARG A 7 -24.77 -14.99 43.66
C ARG A 7 -24.90 -13.71 44.49
N ASN A 8 -24.08 -12.70 44.21
CA ASN A 8 -24.15 -11.41 44.88
C ASN A 8 -25.55 -10.79 44.76
N PHE A 9 -26.14 -10.80 43.56
CA PHE A 9 -27.49 -10.29 43.34
C PHE A 9 -28.53 -11.02 44.21
N THR A 10 -28.53 -12.35 44.23
CA THR A 10 -29.47 -13.13 45.04
C THR A 10 -29.32 -12.87 46.54
N GLU A 11 -28.09 -12.75 47.04
CA GLU A 11 -27.80 -12.46 48.45
C GLU A 11 -28.27 -11.05 48.83
N MET A 12 -28.02 -10.05 47.98
CA MET A 12 -28.42 -8.66 48.23
C MET A 12 -29.94 -8.48 48.15
N MET A 13 -30.62 -9.13 47.21
CA MET A 13 -32.08 -9.12 47.11
C MET A 13 -32.74 -9.74 48.35
N ARG A 14 -32.18 -10.85 48.85
CA ARG A 14 -32.65 -11.48 50.10
C ARG A 14 -32.47 -10.52 51.29
N ALA A 15 -31.32 -9.88 51.40
CA ALA A 15 -31.05 -8.94 52.48
C ALA A 15 -31.94 -7.69 52.42
N LEU A 16 -32.27 -7.20 51.23
CA LEU A 16 -33.22 -6.10 51.04
C LEU A 16 -34.68 -6.48 51.35
N GLY A 17 -34.96 -7.77 51.60
CA GLY A 17 -36.28 -8.27 51.96
C GLY A 17 -37.19 -8.55 50.76
N TYR A 18 -36.63 -8.89 49.60
CA TYR A 18 -37.45 -9.28 48.45
C TYR A 18 -38.22 -10.59 48.75
N PRO A 19 -39.55 -10.62 48.58
CA PRO A 19 -40.40 -11.69 49.11
C PRO A 19 -40.29 -13.01 48.35
N ARG A 20 -39.89 -13.00 47.08
CA ARG A 20 -39.80 -14.19 46.24
C ARG A 20 -38.37 -14.75 46.24
N HIS A 21 -38.23 -16.07 46.37
CA HIS A 21 -36.90 -16.69 46.29
C HIS A 21 -36.36 -16.65 44.86
N ILE A 22 -35.23 -15.98 44.66
CA ILE A 22 -34.51 -15.94 43.39
C ILE A 22 -33.41 -17.00 43.42
N SER A 23 -33.46 -17.97 42.50
CA SER A 23 -32.41 -18.98 42.32
C SER A 23 -31.49 -18.61 41.16
N MET A 24 -30.31 -19.26 41.14
CA MET A 24 -29.34 -19.11 40.06
C MET A 24 -29.87 -19.64 38.71
N GLU A 25 -30.84 -20.57 38.74
CA GLU A 25 -31.39 -21.20 37.54
C GLU A 25 -32.40 -20.29 36.83
N ASN A 26 -33.03 -19.36 37.55
CA ASN A 26 -34.06 -18.48 37.00
C ASN A 26 -33.57 -17.52 35.89
N PHE A 27 -32.25 -17.30 35.77
CA PHE A 27 -31.64 -16.44 34.75
C PHE A 27 -30.82 -17.21 33.71
N ARG A 28 -30.87 -18.55 33.74
CA ARG A 28 -30.21 -19.40 32.74
C ARG A 28 -30.95 -19.36 31.40
N THR A 29 -32.26 -19.17 31.45
CA THR A 29 -33.14 -18.90 30.30
C THR A 29 -33.83 -17.55 30.50
N PRO A 30 -34.20 -16.83 29.43
CA PRO A 30 -34.94 -15.58 29.52
C PRO A 30 -36.22 -15.71 30.37
N ASN A 31 -36.33 -14.91 31.43
CA ASN A 31 -37.46 -14.89 32.34
C ASN A 31 -37.93 -13.45 32.59
N PHE A 32 -38.67 -12.90 31.63
CA PHE A 32 -39.10 -11.50 31.68
C PHE A 32 -40.06 -11.23 32.86
N GLY A 33 -40.95 -12.17 33.18
CA GLY A 33 -41.88 -12.01 34.29
C GLY A 33 -41.18 -11.83 35.64
N LEU A 34 -40.08 -12.55 35.89
CA LEU A 34 -39.28 -12.33 37.09
C LEU A 34 -38.55 -10.99 37.06
N VAL A 35 -37.98 -10.61 35.91
CA VAL A 35 -37.26 -9.33 35.76
C VAL A 35 -38.19 -8.13 35.94
N SER A 36 -39.41 -8.17 35.39
CA SER A 36 -40.38 -7.10 35.55
C SER A 36 -40.86 -6.97 36.99
N GLU A 37 -41.16 -8.10 37.66
CA GLU A 37 -41.54 -8.12 39.07
C GLU A 37 -40.43 -7.53 39.96
N VAL A 38 -39.19 -7.95 39.75
CA VAL A 38 -38.02 -7.45 40.47
C VAL A 38 -37.80 -5.96 40.23
N LEU A 39 -37.86 -5.50 38.98
CA LEU A 39 -37.66 -4.09 38.63
C LEU A 39 -38.74 -3.21 39.26
N LEU A 40 -40.00 -3.62 39.18
CA LEU A 40 -41.12 -2.90 39.79
C LEU A 40 -40.95 -2.81 41.31
N TRP A 41 -40.54 -3.92 41.94
CA TRP A 41 -40.28 -3.96 43.37
C TRP A 41 -39.14 -3.02 43.77
N LEU A 42 -38.02 -3.03 43.05
CA LEU A 42 -36.87 -2.16 43.31
C LEU A 42 -37.22 -0.68 43.15
N VAL A 43 -38.02 -0.32 42.14
CA VAL A 43 -38.48 1.05 41.94
C VAL A 43 -39.42 1.49 43.06
N LYS A 44 -40.41 0.67 43.42
CA LYS A 44 -41.31 0.98 44.56
C LYS A 44 -40.58 1.07 45.89
N ARG A 45 -39.46 0.35 46.04
CA ARG A 45 -38.58 0.44 47.22
C ARG A 45 -37.78 1.74 47.24
N TYR A 46 -37.44 2.28 46.07
CA TYR A 46 -36.77 3.58 45.93
C TYR A 46 -37.74 4.75 46.14
N GLU A 47 -38.93 4.70 45.54
CA GLU A 47 -39.97 5.71 45.68
C GLU A 47 -41.38 5.05 45.73
N PRO A 48 -42.05 5.05 46.90
CA PRO A 48 -43.31 4.31 47.08
C PRO A 48 -44.50 4.84 46.27
N GLN A 49 -44.47 6.11 45.85
CA GLN A 49 -45.56 6.81 45.14
C GLN A 49 -45.43 6.75 43.61
N THR A 50 -44.48 5.97 43.08
CA THR A 50 -44.26 5.90 41.63
C THR A 50 -45.36 5.11 40.94
N ASP A 51 -46.02 5.74 39.97
CA ASP A 51 -47.01 5.14 39.10
C ASP A 51 -46.35 4.64 37.80
N ILE A 52 -45.92 3.38 37.80
CA ILE A 52 -45.42 2.67 36.60
C ILE A 52 -46.44 1.60 36.22
N PRO A 53 -46.89 1.55 34.95
CA PRO A 53 -47.80 0.51 34.49
C PRO A 53 -47.24 -0.88 34.76
N SER A 54 -48.01 -1.75 35.40
CA SER A 54 -47.57 -3.10 35.76
C SER A 54 -47.90 -4.17 34.71
N ASP A 55 -48.64 -3.80 33.66
CA ASP A 55 -49.01 -4.74 32.60
C ASP A 55 -47.81 -5.02 31.68
N VAL A 56 -47.55 -6.31 31.46
CA VAL A 56 -46.41 -6.85 30.70
C VAL A 56 -46.81 -8.06 29.85
N GLU A 57 -48.11 -8.23 29.60
CA GLU A 57 -48.63 -9.38 28.85
C GLU A 57 -48.22 -9.32 27.38
N THR A 58 -48.35 -8.17 26.73
CA THR A 58 -47.96 -7.98 25.32
C THR A 58 -46.52 -7.51 25.16
N GLU A 59 -45.91 -7.78 24.00
CA GLU A 59 -44.55 -7.30 23.69
C GLU A 59 -44.45 -5.76 23.72
N GLN A 60 -45.51 -5.08 23.30
CA GLN A 60 -45.56 -3.62 23.31
C GLN A 60 -45.56 -3.08 24.74
N ASP A 61 -46.31 -3.70 25.63
CA ASP A 61 -46.38 -3.32 27.05
C ASP A 61 -45.04 -3.57 27.75
N ARG A 62 -44.35 -4.67 27.43
CA ARG A 62 -43.00 -4.95 27.95
C ARG A 62 -41.99 -3.89 27.54
N VAL A 63 -42.04 -3.41 26.29
CA VAL A 63 -41.16 -2.35 25.80
C VAL A 63 -41.49 -1.02 26.49
N PHE A 64 -42.78 -0.70 26.66
CA PHE A 64 -43.22 0.50 27.37
C PHE A 64 -42.76 0.48 28.83
N PHE A 65 -42.97 -0.64 29.52
CA PHE A 65 -42.54 -0.90 30.89
C PHE A 65 -41.04 -0.66 31.09
N ILE A 66 -40.19 -1.28 30.26
CA ILE A 66 -38.73 -1.13 30.37
C ILE A 66 -38.29 0.32 30.11
N LYS A 67 -38.92 1.02 29.16
CA LYS A 67 -38.64 2.44 28.91
C LYS A 67 -39.02 3.31 30.10
N ALA A 68 -40.20 3.09 30.68
CA ALA A 68 -40.66 3.83 31.86
C ALA A 68 -39.70 3.66 33.04
N ILE A 69 -39.26 2.43 33.33
CA ILE A 69 -38.31 2.15 34.41
C ILE A 69 -36.95 2.76 34.15
N ALA A 70 -36.41 2.63 32.94
CA ALA A 70 -35.11 3.21 32.61
C ALA A 70 -35.12 4.74 32.69
N GLN A 71 -36.21 5.39 32.23
CA GLN A 71 -36.39 6.83 32.34
C GLN A 71 -36.53 7.29 33.79
N PHE A 72 -37.32 6.57 34.61
CA PHE A 72 -37.46 6.85 36.04
C PHE A 72 -36.11 6.78 36.75
N MET A 73 -35.37 5.67 36.59
CA MET A 73 -34.09 5.48 37.26
C MET A 73 -33.01 6.47 36.80
N ALA A 74 -33.03 6.88 35.53
CA ALA A 74 -32.09 7.88 35.02
C ALA A 74 -32.38 9.29 35.55
N THR A 75 -33.66 9.66 35.72
CA THR A 75 -34.07 11.01 36.13
C THR A 75 -34.10 11.20 37.64
N LYS A 76 -34.54 10.19 38.40
CA LYS A 76 -34.72 10.26 39.86
C LYS A 76 -33.55 9.71 40.64
N ALA A 77 -32.98 8.59 40.20
CA ALA A 77 -31.87 7.94 40.87
C ALA A 77 -30.50 8.22 40.22
N HIS A 78 -30.48 8.91 39.07
CA HIS A 78 -29.29 9.12 38.24
C HIS A 78 -28.56 7.82 37.84
N ILE A 79 -29.28 6.70 37.77
CA ILE A 79 -28.75 5.39 37.37
C ILE A 79 -29.13 5.12 35.92
N LYS A 80 -28.12 5.03 35.04
CA LYS A 80 -28.30 4.69 33.63
C LYS A 80 -28.36 3.17 33.44
N LEU A 81 -29.50 2.68 32.97
CA LEU A 81 -29.76 1.27 32.70
C LEU A 81 -29.76 0.96 31.21
N ASN A 82 -29.28 -0.22 30.84
CA ASN A 82 -29.36 -0.71 29.46
C ASN A 82 -30.68 -1.46 29.22
N THR A 83 -31.59 -0.83 28.49
CA THR A 83 -32.94 -1.36 28.20
C THR A 83 -32.92 -2.67 27.41
N LYS A 84 -31.96 -2.85 26.49
CA LYS A 84 -31.83 -4.08 25.69
C LYS A 84 -31.48 -5.28 26.57
N LYS A 85 -30.56 -5.10 27.53
CA LYS A 85 -30.16 -6.17 28.47
C LYS A 85 -31.26 -6.50 29.47
N LEU A 86 -32.02 -5.50 29.92
CA LEU A 86 -33.18 -5.75 30.78
C LEU A 86 -34.27 -6.53 30.04
N TYR A 87 -34.53 -6.20 28.77
CA TYR A 87 -35.53 -6.90 27.96
C TYR A 87 -35.13 -8.35 27.61
N GLN A 88 -33.84 -8.63 27.43
CA GLN A 88 -33.32 -9.99 27.24
C GLN A 88 -33.64 -10.92 28.41
N ALA A 89 -33.82 -10.36 29.62
CA ALA A 89 -34.28 -11.04 30.82
C ALA A 89 -33.53 -12.34 31.20
N ASP A 90 -32.27 -12.44 30.79
CA ASP A 90 -31.36 -13.54 31.10
C ASP A 90 -30.25 -13.07 32.06
N GLY A 91 -29.16 -13.82 32.18
CA GLY A 91 -28.02 -13.44 33.03
C GLY A 91 -27.40 -12.06 32.71
N TYR A 92 -27.64 -11.46 31.53
CA TYR A 92 -27.18 -10.10 31.25
C TYR A 92 -28.05 -9.03 31.91
N ALA A 93 -29.34 -9.30 32.14
CA ALA A 93 -30.24 -8.40 32.86
C ALA A 93 -29.77 -8.19 34.31
N VAL A 94 -29.22 -9.22 34.94
CA VAL A 94 -28.78 -9.17 36.35
C VAL A 94 -27.69 -8.14 36.58
N LYS A 95 -26.81 -7.90 35.61
CA LYS A 95 -25.80 -6.83 35.71
C LYS A 95 -26.43 -5.44 35.81
N GLU A 96 -27.56 -5.25 35.15
CA GLU A 96 -28.31 -3.99 35.20
C GLU A 96 -29.14 -3.91 36.49
N LEU A 97 -29.75 -5.02 36.94
CA LEU A 97 -30.45 -5.11 38.23
C LEU A 97 -29.52 -4.82 39.43
N LEU A 98 -28.28 -5.31 39.37
CA LEU A 98 -27.26 -5.07 40.39
C LEU A 98 -26.93 -3.60 40.58
N LYS A 99 -27.04 -2.75 39.55
CA LYS A 99 -26.76 -1.32 39.68
C LYS A 99 -27.72 -0.67 40.68
N ILE A 100 -29.00 -1.04 40.60
CA ILE A 100 -30.05 -0.54 41.48
C ILE A 100 -29.92 -1.18 42.87
N THR A 101 -29.79 -2.50 42.88
CA THR A 101 -29.71 -3.32 44.10
C THR A 101 -28.52 -2.92 44.97
N SER A 102 -27.37 -2.61 44.37
CA SER A 102 -26.17 -2.20 45.11
C SER A 102 -26.33 -0.86 45.79
N VAL A 103 -26.98 0.11 45.14
CA VAL A 103 -27.24 1.41 45.75
C VAL A 103 -28.17 1.26 46.96
N LEU A 104 -29.26 0.51 46.80
CA LEU A 104 -30.21 0.26 47.89
C LEU A 104 -29.59 -0.55 49.04
N TYR A 105 -28.82 -1.59 48.71
CA TYR A 105 -28.16 -2.45 49.70
C TYR A 105 -27.10 -1.69 50.50
N ASN A 106 -26.29 -0.85 49.84
CA ASN A 106 -25.29 -0.03 50.50
C ASN A 106 -25.94 1.00 51.42
N ALA A 107 -27.02 1.66 50.99
CA ALA A 107 -27.79 2.57 51.83
C ALA A 107 -28.46 1.89 53.04
N MET A 108 -28.84 0.62 52.90
CA MET A 108 -29.35 -0.16 54.02
C MET A 108 -28.23 -0.55 55.00
N LYS A 109 -27.05 -0.93 54.49
CA LYS A 109 -25.90 -1.32 55.31
C LYS A 109 -25.32 -0.14 56.11
N THR A 110 -25.37 1.08 55.57
CA THR A 110 -24.97 2.28 56.32
C THR A 110 -25.90 2.59 57.48
N LYS A 111 -27.18 2.20 57.39
CA LYS A 111 -28.17 2.35 58.47
C LYS A 111 -28.14 1.19 59.48
N GLY A 112 -27.65 0.02 59.08
CA GLY A 112 -27.51 -1.18 59.94
C GLY A 112 -26.19 -1.30 60.71
N MET A 113 -25.27 -0.33 60.57
CA MET A 113 -23.98 -0.34 61.27
C MET A 113 -24.08 0.16 62.72
N GLU A 114 -25.25 0.61 63.18
CA GLU A 114 -25.47 1.08 64.56
C GLU A 114 -25.86 -0.03 65.55
N ASP A 115 -26.20 -1.26 65.11
CA ASP A 115 -26.84 -2.24 66.02
C ASP A 115 -26.27 -3.68 65.97
N SER A 116 -25.05 -3.87 65.47
CA SER A 116 -24.33 -5.14 65.64
C SER A 116 -23.20 -4.97 66.64
N LYS A 117 -23.51 -5.33 67.90
CA LYS A 117 -22.53 -5.53 68.98
C LYS A 117 -21.38 -6.38 68.46
N ILE A 118 -20.18 -5.82 68.56
CA ILE A 118 -18.91 -6.47 68.27
C ILE A 118 -18.78 -7.67 69.23
N GLY A 119 -19.00 -8.87 68.72
CA GLY A 119 -18.54 -10.11 69.34
C GLY A 119 -17.05 -10.27 69.06
N GLU A 120 -16.28 -10.48 70.13
CA GLU A 120 -14.83 -10.64 70.15
C GLU A 120 -14.34 -11.98 69.55
N GLU A 121 -14.77 -12.32 68.33
CA GLU A 121 -14.29 -13.52 67.64
C GLU A 121 -13.85 -13.19 66.22
N ASP A 122 -12.71 -12.49 66.05
CA ASP A 122 -11.88 -12.63 64.84
C ASP A 122 -10.52 -11.91 64.91
N ILE A 123 -9.90 -11.82 66.11
CA ILE A 123 -8.52 -11.28 66.22
C ILE A 123 -7.49 -12.20 65.54
N SER A 124 -7.84 -13.47 65.29
CA SER A 124 -6.96 -14.46 64.66
C SER A 124 -7.01 -14.51 63.12
N LYS A 125 -7.80 -13.65 62.46
CA LYS A 125 -7.82 -13.51 60.98
C LYS A 125 -7.02 -12.30 60.45
N PHE A 126 -6.29 -11.57 61.31
CA PHE A 126 -5.43 -10.44 60.92
C PHE A 126 -4.08 -10.84 60.31
N LYS A 127 -4.01 -11.95 59.57
CA LYS A 127 -2.88 -12.25 58.69
C LYS A 127 -3.35 -12.17 57.25
N PHE A 128 -2.78 -11.19 56.54
CA PHE A 128 -2.92 -10.94 55.11
C PHE A 128 -4.18 -10.21 54.63
N ASP A 129 -4.30 -8.94 55.00
CA ASP A 129 -4.90 -7.96 54.08
C ASP A 129 -4.15 -6.62 54.10
N LEU A 130 -2.81 -6.70 54.21
CA LEU A 130 -1.94 -5.52 54.11
C LEU A 130 -2.05 -4.90 52.70
N SER A 131 -2.30 -5.72 51.68
CA SER A 131 -2.46 -5.26 50.29
C SER A 131 -3.70 -4.37 50.10
N SER A 132 -4.82 -4.68 50.76
CA SER A 132 -6.04 -3.86 50.68
C SER A 132 -5.88 -2.52 51.42
N LYS A 133 -5.23 -2.52 52.59
CA LYS A 133 -4.97 -1.30 53.38
C LYS A 133 -3.80 -0.44 52.88
N ILE A 134 -2.89 -0.99 52.06
CA ILE A 134 -1.80 -0.21 51.45
C ILE A 134 -2.36 0.88 50.53
N ALA A 135 -3.48 0.63 49.85
CA ALA A 135 -4.16 1.65 49.06
C ALA A 135 -4.66 2.80 49.94
N ASP A 136 -5.29 2.48 51.07
CA ASP A 136 -5.78 3.47 52.04
C ASP A 136 -4.63 4.25 52.69
N LEU A 137 -3.50 3.59 52.96
CA LEU A 137 -2.32 4.23 53.54
C LEU A 137 -1.63 5.16 52.53
N LYS A 138 -1.60 4.79 51.25
CA LYS A 138 -1.15 5.67 50.16
C LYS A 138 -2.10 6.85 50.00
N ALA A 139 -3.41 6.63 50.02
CA ALA A 139 -4.41 7.69 49.96
C ALA A 139 -4.29 8.66 51.15
N ALA A 140 -4.11 8.14 52.37
CA ALA A 140 -3.91 8.96 53.56
C ALA A 140 -2.63 9.81 53.49
N ARG A 141 -1.52 9.25 52.99
CA ARG A 141 -0.27 10.00 52.80
C ARG A 141 -0.41 11.06 51.71
N GLN A 142 -1.13 10.76 50.63
CA GLN A 142 -1.44 11.72 49.57
C GLN A 142 -2.31 12.87 50.11
N LEU A 143 -3.38 12.56 50.84
CA LEU A 143 -4.24 13.56 51.48
C LEU A 143 -3.47 14.42 52.50
N ALA A 144 -2.57 13.85 53.28
CA ALA A 144 -1.72 14.62 54.19
C ALA A 144 -0.80 15.60 53.44
N SER A 145 -0.25 15.18 52.29
CA SER A 145 0.54 16.04 51.42
C SER A 145 -0.32 17.15 50.80
N GLU A 146 -1.54 16.83 50.38
CA GLU A 146 -2.50 17.82 49.86
C GLU A 146 -2.94 18.82 50.93
N ILE A 147 -3.22 18.38 52.17
CA ILE A 147 -3.53 19.27 53.29
C ILE A 147 -2.39 20.25 53.51
N THR A 148 -1.15 19.77 53.49
CA THR A 148 0.03 20.64 53.66
C THR A 148 0.17 21.63 52.50
N SER A 149 0.00 21.17 51.26
CA SER A 149 0.06 22.02 50.05
C SER A 149 -1.06 23.07 50.02
N LYS A 150 -2.29 22.65 50.32
CA LYS A 150 -3.46 23.54 50.41
C LYS A 150 -3.34 24.51 51.58
N GLY A 151 -2.80 24.06 52.71
CA GLY A 151 -2.50 24.90 53.87
C GLY A 151 -1.49 26.00 53.54
N ALA A 152 -0.40 25.66 52.84
CA ALA A 152 0.57 26.64 52.37
C ALA A 152 -0.05 27.62 51.37
N SER A 153 -0.79 27.11 50.38
CA SER A 153 -1.50 27.96 49.42
C SER A 153 -2.52 28.88 50.09
N LEU A 154 -3.23 28.41 51.11
CA LEU A 154 -4.19 29.20 51.86
C LEU A 154 -3.47 30.28 52.69
N TYR A 155 -2.36 29.94 53.33
CA TYR A 155 -1.54 30.91 54.07
C TYR A 155 -1.06 32.06 53.15
N ASP A 156 -0.54 31.72 51.96
CA ASP A 156 -0.08 32.72 51.00
C ASP A 156 -1.22 33.60 50.47
N LEU A 157 -2.40 33.00 50.22
CA LEU A 157 -3.59 33.73 49.77
C LEU A 157 -4.15 34.64 50.86
N LEU A 158 -4.23 34.16 52.10
CA LEU A 158 -4.66 34.96 53.24
C LEU A 158 -3.67 36.08 53.57
N GLY A 159 -2.37 35.85 53.38
CA GLY A 159 -1.35 36.89 53.53
C GLY A 159 -1.55 38.05 52.56
N LYS A 160 -2.03 37.76 51.33
CA LYS A 160 -2.36 38.77 50.31
C LYS A 160 -3.74 39.39 50.47
N GLU A 161 -4.60 38.85 51.34
CA GLU A 161 -6.00 39.29 51.46
C GLU A 161 -6.11 40.76 51.87
N VAL A 162 -5.19 41.28 52.68
CA VAL A 162 -5.21 42.70 53.09
C VAL A 162 -5.07 43.62 51.88
N GLU A 163 -4.07 43.38 51.03
CA GLU A 163 -3.84 44.13 49.79
C GLU A 163 -4.97 43.90 48.77
N LEU A 164 -5.37 42.64 48.57
CA LEU A 164 -6.44 42.27 47.63
C LEU A 164 -7.79 42.85 48.04
N ARG A 165 -8.06 42.99 49.34
CA ARG A 165 -9.27 43.62 49.85
C ARG A 165 -9.30 45.11 49.56
N GLU A 166 -8.19 45.81 49.73
CA GLU A 166 -8.08 47.23 49.36
C GLU A 166 -8.29 47.41 47.85
N LEU A 167 -7.56 46.65 47.02
CA LEU A 167 -7.70 46.69 45.55
C LEU A 167 -9.12 46.36 45.08
N ARG A 168 -9.76 45.36 45.68
CA ARG A 168 -11.15 45.00 45.37
C ARG A 168 -12.11 46.12 45.78
N THR A 169 -11.91 46.73 46.94
CA THR A 169 -12.76 47.83 47.40
C THR A 169 -12.59 49.05 46.51
N GLU A 170 -11.36 49.37 46.10
CA GLU A 170 -11.05 50.43 45.13
C GLU A 170 -11.67 50.15 43.75
N ALA A 171 -11.53 48.92 43.24
CA ALA A 171 -12.12 48.52 41.97
C ALA A 171 -13.66 48.54 41.98
N ILE A 172 -14.29 48.15 43.09
CA ILE A 172 -15.76 48.24 43.27
C ILE A 172 -16.21 49.70 43.43
N ALA A 173 -15.41 50.52 44.09
CA ALA A 173 -15.70 51.94 44.27
C ALA A 173 -15.53 52.75 42.98
N ARG A 174 -14.76 52.23 42.01
CA ARG A 174 -14.58 52.86 40.70
C ARG A 174 -15.93 52.88 39.96
N PRO A 175 -16.48 54.06 39.63
CA PRO A 175 -17.68 54.15 38.81
C PRO A 175 -17.42 53.48 37.46
N LEU A 176 -18.34 52.62 37.01
CA LEU A 176 -18.26 52.04 35.68
C LEU A 176 -18.26 53.17 34.64
N GLU A 177 -17.17 53.28 33.88
CA GLU A 177 -17.05 54.21 32.76
C GLU A 177 -17.87 53.68 31.57
N ILE A 178 -19.20 53.73 31.71
CA ILE A 178 -20.16 53.19 30.74
C ILE A 178 -19.86 53.70 29.33
N ASN A 179 -19.52 54.98 29.19
CA ASN A 179 -19.21 55.59 27.89
C ASN A 179 -17.97 54.99 27.20
N GLU A 180 -16.91 54.68 27.94
CA GLU A 180 -15.71 54.07 27.35
C GLU A 180 -15.99 52.59 27.03
N THR A 181 -16.70 51.88 27.90
CA THR A 181 -17.11 50.49 27.61
C THR A 181 -18.01 50.41 26.37
N GLU A 182 -18.93 51.35 26.19
CA GLU A 182 -19.79 51.44 25.02
C GLU A 182 -18.98 51.74 23.76
N LYS A 183 -18.01 52.66 23.84
CA LYS A 183 -17.12 52.99 22.72
C LYS A 183 -16.28 51.79 22.28
N VAL A 184 -15.67 51.07 23.22
CA VAL A 184 -14.91 49.83 22.94
C VAL A 184 -15.83 48.78 22.32
N MET A 185 -17.04 48.62 22.85
CA MET A 185 -18.03 47.69 22.30
C MET A 185 -18.41 48.06 20.86
N ARG A 186 -18.64 49.34 20.58
CA ARG A 186 -18.95 49.84 19.21
C ARG A 186 -17.81 49.58 18.23
N ILE A 187 -16.56 49.74 18.67
CA ILE A 187 -15.38 49.41 17.85
C ILE A 187 -15.33 47.90 17.57
N ALA A 188 -15.49 47.07 18.60
CA ALA A 188 -15.49 45.62 18.44
C ALA A 188 -16.61 45.13 17.50
N ILE A 189 -17.82 45.68 17.60
CA ILE A 189 -18.92 45.39 16.66
C ILE A 189 -18.52 45.77 15.23
N LYS A 190 -17.92 46.94 15.03
CA LYS A 190 -17.49 47.40 13.71
C LYS A 190 -16.43 46.48 13.11
N ASP A 191 -15.46 46.05 13.91
CA ASP A 191 -14.40 45.14 13.46
C ASP A 191 -14.97 43.77 13.07
N ILE A 192 -15.90 43.23 13.87
CA ILE A 192 -16.61 41.98 13.55
C ILE A 192 -17.41 42.14 12.25
N LEU A 193 -18.12 43.25 12.05
CA LEU A 193 -18.87 43.50 10.80
C LEU A 193 -17.93 43.54 9.58
N VAL A 194 -16.75 44.14 9.71
CA VAL A 194 -15.73 44.14 8.65
C VAL A 194 -15.23 42.73 8.38
N GLN A 195 -14.99 41.92 9.42
CA GLN A 195 -14.60 40.53 9.25
C GLN A 195 -15.69 39.71 8.56
N VAL A 196 -16.96 39.87 8.96
CA VAL A 196 -18.11 39.21 8.32
C VAL A 196 -18.19 39.57 6.84
N GLN A 197 -18.02 40.85 6.49
CA GLN A 197 -18.04 41.26 5.09
C GLN A 197 -16.87 40.65 4.30
N LYS A 198 -15.65 40.64 4.84
CA LYS A 198 -14.49 40.00 4.20
C LYS A 198 -14.74 38.51 3.96
N THR A 199 -15.28 37.80 4.96
CA THR A 199 -15.61 36.38 4.83
C THR A 199 -16.69 36.15 3.77
N LYS A 200 -17.68 37.04 3.67
CA LYS A 200 -18.71 36.99 2.64
C LYS A 200 -18.14 37.18 1.23
N ASP A 201 -17.21 38.12 1.06
CA ASP A 201 -16.55 38.36 -0.23
C ASP A 201 -15.68 37.16 -0.63
N LEU A 202 -14.95 36.56 0.32
CA LEU A 202 -14.21 35.31 0.10
C LEU A 202 -15.13 34.16 -0.31
N LEU A 203 -16.27 34.00 0.35
CA LEU A 203 -17.26 32.98 0.02
C LEU A 203 -17.79 33.14 -1.41
N ASN A 204 -18.08 34.37 -1.82
CA ASN A 204 -18.53 34.65 -3.18
C ASN A 204 -17.45 34.33 -4.23
N ASN A 205 -16.18 34.61 -3.93
CA ASN A 205 -15.07 34.26 -4.82
C ASN A 205 -14.93 32.74 -4.95
N VAL A 206 -14.99 32.01 -3.83
CA VAL A 206 -14.95 30.53 -3.83
C VAL A 206 -16.11 29.95 -4.64
N ALA A 207 -17.33 30.46 -4.46
CA ALA A 207 -18.49 30.01 -5.23
C ALA A 207 -18.32 30.25 -6.75
N SER A 208 -17.72 31.39 -7.14
CA SER A 208 -17.38 31.66 -8.54
C SER A 208 -16.31 30.70 -9.07
N ASP A 209 -15.27 30.42 -8.28
CA ASP A 209 -14.19 29.51 -8.67
C ASP A 209 -14.69 28.07 -8.77
N GLU A 210 -15.54 27.63 -7.86
CA GLU A 210 -16.22 26.34 -7.90
C GLU A 210 -17.04 26.18 -9.19
N ALA A 211 -17.88 27.16 -9.52
CA ALA A 211 -18.67 27.13 -10.76
C ALA A 211 -17.79 27.09 -12.01
N ASN A 212 -16.67 27.83 -12.02
CA ASN A 212 -15.70 27.82 -13.12
C ASN A 212 -14.99 26.47 -13.25
N LEU A 213 -14.64 25.82 -12.13
CA LEU A 213 -14.01 24.50 -12.12
C LEU A 213 -14.99 23.42 -12.56
N GLU A 214 -16.25 23.46 -12.11
CA GLU A 214 -17.27 22.49 -12.53
C GLU A 214 -17.49 22.57 -14.05
N ALA A 215 -17.61 23.77 -14.61
CA ALA A 215 -17.72 23.97 -16.06
C ALA A 215 -16.51 23.41 -16.83
N LYS A 216 -15.29 23.52 -16.29
CA LYS A 216 -14.09 22.92 -16.87
C LYS A 216 -14.11 21.40 -16.77
N ILE A 217 -14.52 20.85 -15.64
CA ILE A 217 -14.64 19.41 -15.40
C ILE A 217 -15.63 18.81 -16.41
N ASP A 218 -16.81 19.41 -16.58
CA ASP A 218 -17.82 18.92 -17.51
C ASP A 218 -17.35 18.97 -18.96
N LYS A 219 -16.68 20.06 -19.36
CA LYS A 219 -16.05 20.14 -20.68
C LYS A 219 -15.04 19.01 -20.89
N ARG A 220 -14.20 18.73 -19.89
CA ARG A 220 -13.21 17.64 -19.96
C ARG A 220 -13.85 16.25 -19.97
N LYS A 221 -14.92 16.03 -19.20
CA LYS A 221 -15.70 14.77 -19.22
C LYS A 221 -16.26 14.51 -20.62
N LEU A 222 -16.85 15.53 -21.26
CA LEU A 222 -17.38 15.41 -22.62
C LEU A 222 -16.29 15.13 -23.66
N GLU A 223 -15.15 15.82 -23.59
CA GLU A 223 -13.99 15.56 -24.45
C GLU A 223 -13.47 14.12 -24.28
N LEU A 224 -13.38 13.65 -23.04
CA LEU A 224 -12.91 12.32 -22.70
C LEU A 224 -13.88 11.24 -23.18
N GLU A 225 -15.20 11.45 -23.05
CA GLU A 225 -16.20 10.54 -23.58
C GLU A 225 -16.14 10.44 -25.11
N ARG A 226 -15.97 11.58 -25.80
CA ARG A 226 -15.79 11.60 -27.26
C ARG A 226 -14.55 10.82 -27.69
N ASN A 227 -13.44 11.03 -26.97
CA ASN A 227 -12.18 10.32 -27.27
C ASN A 227 -12.28 8.83 -26.96
N ARG A 228 -12.95 8.43 -25.86
CA ARG A 228 -13.23 7.01 -25.56
C ARG A 228 -14.06 6.36 -26.66
N LYS A 229 -15.14 7.02 -27.12
CA LYS A 229 -15.95 6.54 -28.24
C LYS A 229 -15.10 6.38 -29.51
N ARG A 230 -14.26 7.36 -29.84
CA ARG A 230 -13.33 7.30 -30.98
C ARG A 230 -12.33 6.14 -30.86
N LEU A 231 -11.76 5.94 -29.68
CA LEU A 231 -10.84 4.85 -29.40
C LEU A 231 -11.53 3.49 -29.58
N GLN A 232 -12.74 3.34 -29.04
CA GLN A 232 -13.52 2.12 -29.20
C GLN A 232 -13.81 1.81 -30.67
N THR A 233 -14.17 2.83 -31.47
CA THR A 233 -14.33 2.66 -32.92
C THR A 233 -13.03 2.23 -33.58
N LEU A 234 -11.90 2.86 -33.25
CA LEU A 234 -10.59 2.48 -33.80
C LEU A 234 -10.18 1.06 -33.41
N GLN A 235 -10.44 0.64 -32.17
CA GLN A 235 -10.15 -0.72 -31.69
C GLN A 235 -11.01 -1.78 -32.37
N SER A 236 -12.27 -1.43 -32.71
CA SER A 236 -13.15 -2.37 -33.41
C SER A 236 -12.78 -2.59 -34.88
N VAL A 237 -11.99 -1.68 -35.46
CA VAL A 237 -11.58 -1.76 -36.85
C VAL A 237 -10.24 -2.48 -36.94
N ARG A 238 -10.22 -3.63 -37.61
CA ARG A 238 -8.99 -4.34 -37.98
C ARG A 238 -8.16 -3.44 -38.92
N PRO A 239 -6.87 -3.19 -38.64
CA PRO A 239 -6.03 -2.39 -39.54
C PRO A 239 -5.88 -3.05 -40.91
N ALA A 240 -5.97 -2.25 -41.99
CA ALA A 240 -5.99 -2.76 -43.37
C ALA A 240 -4.72 -3.53 -43.77
N PHE A 241 -3.57 -3.20 -43.17
CA PHE A 241 -2.28 -3.86 -43.44
C PHE A 241 -2.12 -5.20 -42.69
N MET A 242 -3.01 -5.54 -41.76
CA MET A 242 -2.92 -6.81 -41.03
C MET A 242 -3.05 -8.01 -41.96
N ASP A 243 -3.89 -7.91 -42.98
CA ASP A 243 -4.10 -9.00 -43.95
C ASP A 243 -2.85 -9.22 -44.81
N GLU A 244 -2.14 -8.14 -45.17
CA GLU A 244 -0.86 -8.22 -45.86
C GLU A 244 0.23 -8.79 -44.96
N TYR A 245 0.26 -8.37 -43.70
CA TYR A 245 1.20 -8.88 -42.69
C TYR A 245 1.05 -10.40 -42.48
N GLU A 246 -0.17 -10.88 -42.21
CA GLU A 246 -0.45 -12.32 -42.03
C GLU A 246 -0.06 -13.12 -43.28
N LYS A 247 -0.35 -12.59 -44.48
CA LYS A 247 0.07 -13.22 -45.74
C LYS A 247 1.58 -13.30 -45.89
N THR A 248 2.31 -12.25 -45.48
CA THR A 248 3.78 -12.27 -45.53
C THR A 248 4.39 -13.18 -44.48
N GLU A 249 3.80 -13.31 -43.29
CA GLU A 249 4.22 -14.30 -42.29
C GLU A 249 4.01 -15.72 -42.80
N ASP A 250 2.85 -16.02 -43.38
CA ASP A 250 2.57 -17.33 -43.97
C ASP A 250 3.57 -17.70 -45.08
N GLU A 251 3.95 -16.72 -45.91
CA GLU A 251 4.96 -16.95 -46.94
C GLU A 251 6.35 -17.14 -46.34
N LEU A 252 6.73 -16.34 -45.34
CA LEU A 252 7.99 -16.49 -44.61
C LEU A 252 8.11 -17.89 -44.00
N GLN A 253 7.03 -18.40 -43.39
CA GLN A 253 6.99 -19.73 -42.80
C GLN A 253 7.28 -20.82 -43.85
N LYS A 254 6.62 -20.75 -45.02
CA LYS A 254 6.86 -21.69 -46.13
C LYS A 254 8.29 -21.61 -46.66
N GLN A 255 8.83 -20.40 -46.80
CA GLN A 255 10.22 -20.22 -47.26
C GLN A 255 11.21 -20.77 -46.23
N TYR A 256 10.91 -20.63 -44.93
CA TYR A 256 11.74 -21.19 -43.87
C TYR A 256 11.77 -22.72 -43.90
N ASP A 257 10.62 -23.38 -44.13
CA ASP A 257 10.56 -24.85 -44.28
C ASP A 257 11.42 -25.33 -45.46
N ILE A 258 11.32 -24.66 -46.62
CA ILE A 258 12.15 -24.96 -47.80
C ILE A 258 13.63 -24.72 -47.51
N TYR A 259 13.95 -23.64 -46.80
CA TYR A 259 15.32 -23.33 -46.39
C TYR A 259 15.91 -24.43 -45.50
N LEU A 260 15.15 -24.91 -44.50
CA LEU A 260 15.61 -25.99 -43.62
C LEU A 260 15.90 -27.29 -44.38
N GLU A 261 15.05 -27.64 -45.35
CA GLU A 261 15.28 -28.82 -46.19
C GLU A 261 16.54 -28.67 -47.04
N LYS A 262 16.70 -27.52 -47.71
CA LYS A 262 17.91 -27.22 -48.48
C LYS A 262 19.16 -27.20 -47.61
N PHE A 263 19.08 -26.63 -46.42
CA PHE A 263 20.19 -26.57 -45.47
C PHE A 263 20.61 -27.97 -45.03
N ARG A 264 19.65 -28.85 -44.71
CA ARG A 264 19.94 -30.26 -44.40
C ARG A 264 20.60 -30.98 -45.56
N ASN A 265 20.09 -30.80 -46.78
CA ASN A 265 20.66 -31.43 -47.98
C ASN A 265 22.07 -30.92 -48.26
N LEU A 266 22.31 -29.61 -48.11
CA LEU A 266 23.62 -29.00 -48.27
C LEU A 266 24.62 -29.56 -47.26
N ALA A 267 24.28 -29.55 -45.97
CA ALA A 267 25.14 -30.07 -44.92
C ALA A 267 25.50 -31.55 -45.15
N TYR A 268 24.55 -32.35 -45.64
CA TYR A 268 24.80 -33.75 -46.00
C TYR A 268 25.79 -33.88 -47.17
N LEU A 269 25.60 -33.09 -48.23
CA LEU A 269 26.46 -33.13 -49.41
C LEU A 269 27.87 -32.62 -49.11
N GLU A 270 27.99 -31.56 -48.30
CA GLU A 270 29.27 -31.04 -47.80
C GLU A 270 30.03 -32.13 -47.03
N GLN A 271 29.34 -32.82 -46.10
CA GLN A 271 29.93 -33.94 -45.36
C GLN A 271 30.40 -35.07 -46.29
N GLN A 272 29.60 -35.47 -47.27
CA GLN A 272 30.01 -36.51 -48.23
C GLN A 272 31.24 -36.11 -49.06
N LEU A 273 31.33 -34.83 -49.41
CA LEU A 273 32.44 -34.29 -50.18
C LEU A 273 33.72 -34.25 -49.33
N GLU A 274 33.62 -33.84 -48.07
CA GLU A 274 34.71 -33.93 -47.10
C GLU A 274 35.18 -35.38 -46.89
N ASP A 275 34.25 -36.32 -46.75
CA ASP A 275 34.57 -37.75 -46.62
C ASP A 275 35.29 -38.28 -47.87
N HIS A 276 34.85 -37.89 -49.08
CA HIS A 276 35.50 -38.29 -50.33
C HIS A 276 36.92 -37.72 -50.43
N HIS A 277 37.10 -36.44 -50.14
CA HIS A 277 38.43 -35.80 -50.12
C HIS A 277 39.34 -36.47 -49.09
N ARG A 278 38.82 -36.83 -47.90
CA ARG A 278 39.58 -37.58 -46.89
C ARG A 278 40.03 -38.94 -47.41
N MET A 279 39.13 -39.71 -48.03
CA MET A 279 39.47 -41.02 -48.61
C MET A 279 40.47 -40.92 -49.77
N GLU A 280 40.36 -39.91 -50.63
CA GLU A 280 41.35 -39.66 -51.69
C GLU A 280 42.71 -39.29 -51.12
N GLN A 281 42.74 -38.46 -50.08
CA GLN A 281 43.96 -38.07 -49.40
C GLN A 281 44.63 -39.29 -48.73
N GLU A 282 43.87 -40.12 -48.02
CA GLU A 282 44.37 -41.38 -47.44
C GLU A 282 44.95 -42.30 -48.52
N ARG A 283 44.25 -42.47 -49.65
CA ARG A 283 44.75 -43.24 -50.80
C ARG A 283 46.02 -42.65 -51.41
N PHE A 284 46.09 -41.34 -51.53
CA PHE A 284 47.27 -40.65 -52.03
C PHE A 284 48.45 -40.85 -51.09
N GLU A 285 48.24 -40.73 -49.78
CA GLU A 285 49.25 -40.99 -48.75
C GLU A 285 49.70 -42.46 -48.75
N GLU A 286 48.78 -43.42 -48.91
CA GLU A 286 49.12 -44.84 -49.08
C GLU A 286 49.96 -45.08 -50.35
N ALA A 287 49.59 -44.48 -51.48
CA ALA A 287 50.35 -44.56 -52.73
C ALA A 287 51.73 -43.88 -52.61
N GLU A 288 51.81 -42.74 -51.94
CA GLU A 288 53.08 -42.07 -51.67
C GLU A 288 53.96 -42.90 -50.73
N ASN A 289 53.39 -43.49 -49.67
CA ASN A 289 54.10 -44.37 -48.75
C ASN A 289 54.63 -45.63 -49.44
N THR A 290 53.85 -46.24 -50.34
CA THR A 290 54.29 -47.40 -51.13
C THR A 290 55.38 -47.03 -52.14
N LEU A 291 55.26 -45.90 -52.84
CA LEU A 291 56.30 -45.37 -53.72
C LEU A 291 57.59 -45.03 -52.95
N ARG A 292 57.48 -44.40 -51.77
CA ARG A 292 58.62 -44.12 -50.89
C ARG A 292 59.31 -45.40 -50.44
N LEU A 293 58.55 -46.44 -50.07
CA LEU A 293 59.09 -47.76 -49.75
C LEU A 293 59.82 -48.38 -50.95
N MET A 294 59.26 -48.30 -52.15
CA MET A 294 59.88 -48.82 -53.38
C MET A 294 61.16 -48.05 -53.74
N GLN A 295 61.14 -46.72 -53.64
CA GLN A 295 62.30 -45.86 -53.88
C GLN A 295 63.41 -46.14 -52.85
N ASN A 296 63.07 -46.35 -51.58
CA ASN A 296 64.04 -46.71 -50.55
C ASN A 296 64.66 -48.09 -50.81
N LYS A 297 63.87 -49.08 -51.23
CA LYS A 297 64.38 -50.39 -51.67
C LYS A 297 65.34 -50.25 -52.85
N LEU A 298 64.97 -49.48 -53.88
CA LEU A 298 65.84 -49.20 -55.03
C LEU A 298 67.12 -48.48 -54.62
N LYS A 299 67.06 -47.48 -53.72
CA LYS A 299 68.25 -46.80 -53.18
C LYS A 299 69.13 -47.74 -52.36
N GLU A 300 68.56 -48.69 -51.63
CA GLU A 300 69.31 -49.74 -50.92
C GLU A 300 69.98 -50.72 -51.89
N GLU A 301 69.30 -51.11 -52.96
CA GLU A 301 69.83 -51.94 -54.04
C GLU A 301 70.92 -51.22 -54.84
N GLU A 302 70.72 -49.94 -55.18
CA GLU A 302 71.74 -49.08 -55.79
C GLU A 302 72.92 -48.88 -54.86
N LYS A 303 72.73 -48.64 -53.56
CA LYS A 303 73.85 -48.58 -52.60
C LYS A 303 74.57 -49.93 -52.50
N ARG A 304 73.87 -51.06 -52.62
CA ARG A 304 74.49 -52.39 -52.70
C ARG A 304 75.28 -52.57 -54.01
N LEU A 305 74.74 -52.13 -55.14
CA LEU A 305 75.37 -52.21 -56.46
C LEU A 305 76.56 -51.24 -56.61
N LEU A 306 76.42 -50.01 -56.12
CA LEU A 306 77.46 -48.98 -56.10
C LEU A 306 78.58 -49.34 -55.11
N LYS A 307 78.24 -50.04 -54.02
CA LYS A 307 79.24 -50.68 -53.14
C LYS A 307 79.90 -51.91 -53.77
N SER A 308 79.36 -52.44 -54.87
CA SER A 308 79.94 -53.55 -55.65
C SER A 308 80.70 -53.12 -56.91
N ARG A 309 80.61 -51.84 -57.32
CA ARG A 309 81.28 -51.31 -58.52
C ARG A 309 81.84 -49.90 -58.28
N SER A 310 83.04 -49.83 -57.69
CA SER A 310 83.98 -48.71 -57.89
C SER A 310 85.41 -49.13 -57.49
N TRP A 311 86.25 -49.33 -58.52
CA TRP A 311 87.72 -49.23 -58.50
C TRP A 311 88.09 -48.06 -59.45
N PRO A 312 89.28 -47.46 -59.32
CA PRO A 312 89.52 -46.04 -59.62
C PRO A 312 90.14 -45.80 -61.00
N GLY A 313 89.83 -44.65 -61.62
CA GLY A 313 90.61 -44.17 -62.77
C GLY A 313 90.04 -43.02 -63.60
N VAL A 314 90.47 -41.79 -63.25
CA VAL A 314 90.90 -40.64 -64.11
C VAL A 314 89.95 -40.03 -65.18
N PRO A 315 90.20 -38.81 -65.73
CA PRO A 315 89.24 -37.72 -65.91
C PRO A 315 89.03 -37.37 -67.41
N GLU A 316 88.58 -36.13 -67.71
CA GLU A 316 88.27 -35.54 -69.03
C GLU A 316 86.91 -35.94 -69.63
N ALA A 317 86.22 -35.12 -70.41
CA ALA A 317 86.15 -33.68 -70.64
C ALA A 317 85.00 -33.48 -71.65
N ALA A 318 84.46 -32.27 -71.67
CA ALA A 318 84.12 -31.55 -72.90
C ALA A 318 82.75 -31.83 -73.60
N LEU A 319 82.13 -30.67 -73.88
CA LEU A 319 81.43 -30.30 -75.12
C LEU A 319 79.94 -30.64 -75.25
N ASN A 320 79.14 -29.58 -75.02
CA ASN A 320 78.20 -28.96 -75.97
C ASN A 320 77.60 -29.89 -77.04
N ASP A 321 76.27 -29.99 -77.07
CA ASP A 321 75.50 -29.07 -77.92
C ASP A 321 74.01 -29.07 -77.56
N LYS A 322 73.45 -27.86 -77.51
CA LYS A 322 72.01 -27.60 -77.49
C LYS A 322 71.46 -27.82 -78.90
N PRO A 323 70.17 -28.12 -79.03
CA PRO A 323 69.35 -27.07 -79.62
C PRO A 323 68.03 -26.83 -78.87
N ALA A 324 67.52 -25.63 -79.13
CA ALA A 324 66.39 -24.98 -78.50
C ALA A 324 65.11 -25.13 -79.32
N TRP A 325 64.00 -25.35 -78.63
CA TRP A 325 62.66 -24.77 -78.84
C TRP A 325 61.84 -25.24 -77.62
N SER A 326 61.50 -24.43 -76.62
CA SER A 326 60.70 -23.20 -76.52
C SER A 326 59.40 -23.50 -75.74
N LEU A 327 59.36 -22.97 -74.51
CA LEU A 327 58.23 -22.37 -73.77
C LEU A 327 56.84 -23.03 -73.85
N SER A 328 56.34 -23.51 -72.71
CA SER A 328 55.54 -22.70 -71.77
C SER A 328 54.96 -23.60 -70.66
N SER A 329 55.11 -23.21 -69.40
CA SER A 329 54.29 -23.74 -68.30
C SER A 329 54.22 -22.70 -67.20
N SER A 330 53.07 -22.04 -67.15
CA SER A 330 52.60 -21.28 -66.01
C SER A 330 52.13 -22.22 -64.91
N GLU A 331 52.42 -21.78 -63.68
CA GLU A 331 51.58 -21.86 -62.49
C GLU A 331 51.49 -23.18 -61.71
N ARG A 332 52.16 -23.14 -60.55
CA ARG A 332 51.65 -23.64 -59.27
C ARG A 332 52.12 -22.69 -58.17
N PRO A 333 51.28 -22.43 -57.16
CA PRO A 333 51.79 -22.15 -55.83
C PRO A 333 51.28 -23.20 -54.82
N SER A 334 52.17 -23.62 -53.93
CA SER A 334 51.83 -24.36 -52.71
C SER A 334 52.25 -23.50 -51.52
N THR A 335 51.24 -23.14 -50.73
CA THR A 335 51.17 -23.07 -49.26
C THR A 335 52.47 -23.03 -48.43
N GLY A 336 52.52 -22.08 -47.50
CA GLY A 336 53.36 -22.13 -46.30
C GLY A 336 53.31 -20.84 -45.50
N ASN A 337 52.60 -20.89 -44.36
CA ASN A 337 52.38 -19.83 -43.37
C ASN A 337 53.68 -19.30 -42.76
N ASP A 338 53.74 -18.02 -42.35
CA ASP A 338 53.40 -17.54 -40.98
C ASP A 338 54.10 -16.19 -40.64
N ASP A 339 53.44 -15.46 -39.75
CA ASP A 339 53.88 -14.34 -38.89
C ASP A 339 54.00 -12.88 -39.39
N SER A 340 53.09 -12.08 -38.79
CA SER A 340 53.22 -10.71 -38.24
C SER A 340 53.65 -9.55 -39.16
N ASP A 341 52.77 -8.56 -39.39
CA ASP A 341 52.51 -7.42 -38.50
C ASP A 341 51.48 -6.48 -39.15
N ILE A 342 50.57 -5.94 -38.35
CA ILE A 342 49.48 -5.07 -38.79
C ILE A 342 49.89 -3.61 -38.57
N ASP A 343 50.06 -2.86 -39.66
CA ASP A 343 50.15 -1.40 -39.63
C ASP A 343 49.02 -0.81 -40.47
N ILE A 344 48.14 -0.10 -39.77
CA ILE A 344 47.03 0.68 -40.29
C ILE A 344 47.59 1.99 -40.86
N GLN A 345 47.22 2.32 -42.10
CA GLN A 345 47.17 3.72 -42.54
C GLN A 345 46.04 3.94 -43.53
N GLU A 346 45.30 5.00 -43.22
CA GLU A 346 44.10 5.56 -43.82
C GLU A 346 44.39 6.08 -45.22
N ASP A 347 43.41 6.01 -46.14
CA ASP A 347 43.33 6.93 -47.27
C ASP A 347 41.87 7.07 -47.76
N ASP A 348 41.35 8.24 -47.40
CA ASP A 348 40.58 9.21 -48.18
C ASP A 348 39.34 8.81 -49.02
N GLU A 349 38.24 9.39 -48.56
CA GLU A 349 36.97 9.63 -49.23
C GLU A 349 37.13 10.27 -50.61
N SER A 350 36.35 9.78 -51.58
CA SER A 350 36.17 10.44 -52.88
C SER A 350 34.74 10.96 -53.01
N ASP A 351 34.68 12.28 -53.13
CA ASP A 351 33.50 13.15 -53.27
C ASP A 351 33.08 13.27 -54.74
N SER A 352 31.76 13.26 -55.01
CA SER A 352 31.20 13.90 -56.21
C SER A 352 29.72 14.25 -56.05
N GLU A 353 29.49 15.58 -56.12
CA GLU A 353 28.24 16.33 -56.12
C GLU A 353 27.29 15.99 -57.29
N LEU A 354 25.99 16.33 -57.17
CA LEU A 354 25.34 17.40 -57.95
C LEU A 354 23.80 17.49 -57.81
N GLU A 355 23.39 18.74 -57.55
CA GLU A 355 22.21 19.49 -57.99
C GLU A 355 20.82 19.44 -57.30
N GLU A 356 20.45 20.67 -56.88
CA GLU A 356 19.18 21.20 -56.43
C GLU A 356 18.07 21.15 -57.51
N ARG A 357 16.83 20.88 -57.08
CA ARG A 357 15.63 21.48 -57.69
C ARG A 357 14.64 21.97 -56.64
N ARG A 358 14.40 23.28 -56.67
CA ARG A 358 13.40 24.02 -55.87
C ARG A 358 11.97 23.81 -56.38
N LEU A 359 10.98 23.88 -55.48
CA LEU A 359 9.64 24.52 -55.61
C LEU A 359 8.85 24.27 -54.29
N SER A 360 8.66 25.24 -53.39
CA SER A 360 7.59 26.25 -53.29
C SER A 360 6.55 25.96 -52.19
N LYS A 361 6.56 26.78 -51.12
CA LYS A 361 5.50 26.89 -50.10
C LYS A 361 4.30 27.70 -50.65
N PRO A 362 3.10 27.53 -50.07
CA PRO A 362 2.16 28.63 -49.95
C PRO A 362 1.96 29.06 -48.49
N ARG A 363 2.03 30.38 -48.27
CA ARG A 363 1.49 31.09 -47.10
C ARG A 363 0.22 31.81 -47.55
N THR A 364 -0.84 31.80 -46.73
CA THR A 364 -1.96 32.76 -46.77
C THR A 364 -2.55 32.78 -45.35
N ALA A 365 -2.21 33.77 -44.51
CA ALA A 365 -2.78 35.12 -44.37
C ALA A 365 -4.18 35.14 -43.73
N MET A 366 -4.23 35.44 -42.41
CA MET A 366 -5.30 36.23 -41.80
C MET A 366 -4.87 36.71 -40.40
N GLU A 367 -4.11 37.80 -40.36
CA GLU A 367 -3.95 38.64 -39.18
C GLU A 367 -4.51 40.02 -39.53
N ALA A 368 -5.76 40.27 -39.10
CA ALA A 368 -6.32 41.60 -38.90
C ALA A 368 -7.73 41.45 -38.31
N LEU A 369 -7.86 41.56 -36.98
CA LEU A 369 -8.93 42.34 -36.34
C LEU A 369 -8.77 42.31 -34.80
N LEU A 370 -8.66 43.52 -34.25
CA LEU A 370 -9.06 43.97 -32.91
C LEU A 370 -8.01 43.96 -31.79
N GLN A 371 -7.37 45.12 -31.69
CA GLN A 371 -6.88 45.76 -30.46
C GLN A 371 -8.00 45.90 -29.41
N GLY A 372 -7.69 45.69 -28.12
CA GLY A 372 -8.58 46.13 -27.03
C GLY A 372 -8.26 45.66 -25.60
N ARG A 373 -7.51 46.50 -24.87
CA ARG A 373 -7.37 46.65 -23.39
C ARG A 373 -6.36 45.78 -22.59
N PRO A 374 -5.65 46.40 -21.61
CA PRO A 374 -4.60 45.74 -20.83
C PRO A 374 -5.21 45.03 -19.59
N SER A 375 -4.98 43.73 -19.47
CA SER A 375 -5.25 42.99 -18.23
C SER A 375 -4.09 43.18 -17.24
N LYS A 376 -4.43 43.61 -16.03
CA LYS A 376 -3.53 43.68 -14.87
C LYS A 376 -2.93 42.29 -14.61
N ARG A 377 -1.61 42.24 -14.52
CA ARG A 377 -0.82 41.08 -14.11
C ARG A 377 -1.14 40.79 -12.63
N VAL A 378 -1.83 39.67 -12.37
CA VAL A 378 -1.94 39.09 -11.03
C VAL A 378 -0.71 38.22 -10.85
N VAL A 379 0.19 38.64 -9.97
CA VAL A 379 1.37 37.87 -9.56
C VAL A 379 0.94 36.99 -8.40
N GLY A 380 0.85 35.69 -8.62
CA GLY A 380 0.71 34.67 -7.58
C GLY A 380 2.09 34.14 -7.21
N THR A 381 2.46 34.26 -5.94
CA THR A 381 3.64 33.65 -5.34
C THR A 381 3.49 32.13 -5.31
N MET A 382 4.27 31.42 -6.12
CA MET A 382 4.45 29.98 -5.98
C MET A 382 5.47 29.74 -4.86
N GLN A 383 4.97 29.46 -3.66
CA GLN A 383 5.76 28.83 -2.62
C GLN A 383 5.32 27.36 -2.55
N GLY A 384 6.13 26.50 -3.18
CA GLY A 384 5.99 25.06 -3.16
C GLY A 384 6.88 24.45 -2.06
N GLY A 385 6.32 23.46 -1.38
CA GLY A 385 6.95 22.67 -0.31
C GLY A 385 5.87 22.36 0.73
N ASP A 386 5.64 21.14 1.18
CA ASP A 386 6.24 19.84 0.92
C ASP A 386 5.17 18.86 1.42
N SER A 387 4.75 17.88 0.63
CA SER A 387 3.87 16.81 1.11
C SER A 387 4.45 15.51 0.57
N ASP A 388 5.17 14.84 1.46
CA ASP A 388 5.56 13.45 1.36
C ASP A 388 4.33 12.58 1.12
N ASP A 389 4.23 12.01 -0.08
CA ASP A 389 3.49 10.77 -0.32
C ASP A 389 4.41 9.86 -1.13
N ASP A 390 5.29 9.15 -0.41
CA ASP A 390 6.09 8.03 -0.92
C ASP A 390 5.14 6.88 -1.29
N VAL A 391 4.87 6.71 -2.59
CA VAL A 391 4.27 5.50 -3.14
C VAL A 391 5.37 4.74 -3.88
N SER A 392 5.75 3.58 -3.31
CA SER A 392 6.79 2.70 -3.82
C SER A 392 6.51 2.20 -5.25
N PRO A 393 7.55 1.99 -6.08
CA PRO A 393 7.41 1.58 -7.47
C PRO A 393 7.32 0.05 -7.56
N ASP A 394 6.21 -0.53 -7.13
CA ASP A 394 5.94 -1.97 -7.34
C ASP A 394 4.46 -2.17 -7.59
N GLN A 395 3.99 -1.76 -8.77
CA GLN A 395 2.75 -2.22 -9.41
C GLN A 395 2.63 -1.62 -10.82
N LEU A 396 3.39 -2.18 -11.76
CA LEU A 396 3.04 -2.13 -13.18
C LEU A 396 2.26 -3.41 -13.50
N PRO A 397 1.15 -3.37 -14.25
CA PRO A 397 0.49 -4.57 -14.71
C PRO A 397 1.37 -5.23 -15.78
N GLU A 398 1.93 -6.39 -15.46
CA GLU A 398 2.56 -7.26 -16.45
C GLU A 398 1.52 -7.66 -17.51
N LEU A 399 1.69 -7.15 -18.73
CA LEU A 399 1.09 -7.74 -19.92
C LEU A 399 1.92 -8.99 -20.26
N SER A 400 1.52 -10.13 -19.70
CA SER A 400 2.09 -11.43 -20.03
C SER A 400 1.70 -11.81 -21.46
N TRP A 401 2.60 -11.59 -22.43
CA TRP A 401 2.52 -12.26 -23.72
C TRP A 401 3.09 -13.67 -23.55
N SER A 402 2.21 -14.65 -23.35
CA SER A 402 2.59 -16.06 -23.35
C SER A 402 2.85 -16.51 -24.79
N TRP A 403 4.11 -16.78 -25.12
CA TRP A 403 4.46 -17.51 -26.34
C TRP A 403 4.15 -19.00 -26.13
N PRO A 404 3.51 -19.71 -27.08
CA PRO A 404 3.31 -21.14 -26.96
C PRO A 404 4.65 -21.87 -27.03
N SER A 405 4.95 -22.67 -26.01
CA SER A 405 6.13 -23.52 -25.95
C SER A 405 6.03 -24.65 -26.98
N TRP A 406 6.90 -24.63 -27.99
CA TRP A 406 7.11 -25.75 -28.90
C TRP A 406 8.05 -26.76 -28.25
N ALA A 407 7.54 -27.54 -27.29
CA ALA A 407 8.27 -28.68 -26.74
C ALA A 407 7.31 -29.66 -26.06
N SER A 408 6.54 -30.41 -26.85
CA SER A 408 5.97 -31.71 -26.45
C SER A 408 5.37 -32.43 -27.65
N LEU A 409 6.23 -33.07 -28.45
CA LEU A 409 5.81 -34.19 -29.31
C LEU A 409 7.01 -35.10 -29.60
N VAL A 410 7.47 -35.79 -28.56
CA VAL A 410 8.09 -37.11 -28.67
C VAL A 410 7.45 -37.98 -27.61
N GLY A 411 6.59 -38.88 -28.07
CA GLY A 411 5.81 -39.86 -27.30
C GLY A 411 5.03 -40.71 -28.26
#